data_AF-A0A914UZI6-F1
#
_entry.id   AF-A0A914UZI6-F1
#
_cell.length_a   1.000
_cell.length_b   1.000
_cell.length_c   1.000
_cell.angle_alpha   90.00
_cell.angle_beta   90.00
_cell.angle_gamma   90.00
#
_symmetry.space_group_name_H-M   'P 1'
#
loop_
_entity.id
_entity.type
_entity.pdbx_description
1 polymer ?
#
loop_
_entity_poly.entity_id
_entity_poly.type
_entity_poly.pdbx_seq_one_letter_code
_entity_poly.pdbx_strand_id
1 'polypeptide(L)'
;MNCKPLHFETYVPQPGGNLRDVVFVAQMPHVRGGITLEYSPWFQFLLGLLDIDIEYDPDRHLAENALLQLEVRLGYRTHDDPPTTWHELISTTVTRRLDCSIAEDKKEMNAAYNCSVMDLFELGSNAYPFYLINIRLPVNEEQCMKDPSGPNCAIGRLKDLSIIEIHQNGGFTKIWLTMKTLLTPFVLAATIWYWSRIRQLTRQPYLLEKAIFALGVSLASLDFPLEWLSLWFRLPFMLLVCDLRQGLFYAMLFSFWLIFTGEHLIEDSSRNSLIAYWRHLAFVVVASLCLLVYDMCERGIQLSNPFYSIWSTSVGTNLAYAIIYVASLCALLYFVFLVYKVGRVWSTIKRKRAAALQMNRNRRLKFEMIIYRFKFLMALTVVCAGFTIASYIMKQ
;
A
#
# COMPACT_ATOMS: atom_id res chain seq x y z
N MET A 1 18.17 13.44 28.71
CA MET A 1 16.90 12.86 29.19
C MET A 1 17.13 12.32 30.58
N ASN A 2 16.59 12.97 31.61
CA ASN A 2 16.57 12.43 32.97
C ASN A 2 15.14 11.98 33.27
N CYS A 3 14.70 10.91 32.60
CA CYS A 3 13.48 10.22 32.99
C CYS A 3 13.85 9.26 34.11
N LYS A 4 13.08 9.22 35.20
CA LYS A 4 13.24 8.20 36.23
C LYS A 4 12.56 6.92 35.72
N PRO A 5 13.30 5.85 35.37
CA PRO A 5 12.68 4.62 34.90
C PRO A 5 11.79 4.04 36.00
N LEU A 6 10.63 3.53 35.62
CA LEU A 6 9.67 2.89 36.52
C LEU A 6 9.49 1.44 36.07
N HIS A 7 9.44 0.52 37.03
CA HIS A 7 8.97 -0.84 36.77
C HIS A 7 7.45 -0.84 36.80
N PHE A 8 6.85 -0.71 35.61
CA PHE A 8 5.41 -0.47 35.44
C PHE A 8 4.52 -1.51 36.15
N GLU A 9 4.90 -2.80 36.12
CA GLU A 9 4.16 -3.90 36.78
C GLU A 9 3.95 -3.70 38.29
N THR A 10 4.85 -2.98 38.95
CA THR A 10 4.84 -2.77 40.41
C THR A 10 4.48 -1.33 40.80
N TYR A 11 4.23 -0.48 39.81
CA TYR A 11 4.02 0.94 40.05
C TYR A 11 2.60 1.21 40.53
N VAL A 12 2.49 1.56 41.82
CA VAL A 12 1.29 2.18 42.38
C VAL A 12 1.53 3.69 42.44
N PRO A 13 0.64 4.53 41.87
CA PRO A 13 0.78 5.97 41.97
C PRO A 13 0.90 6.37 43.45
N GLN A 14 1.87 7.22 43.78
CA GLN A 14 1.95 7.81 45.12
C GLN A 14 0.67 8.62 45.42
N PRO A 15 0.25 8.81 46.68
CA PRO A 15 -0.91 9.64 46.99
C PRO A 15 -0.72 11.06 46.41
N GLY A 16 -1.52 11.39 45.38
CA GLY A 16 -1.43 12.63 44.59
C GLY A 16 -0.82 12.50 43.19
N GLY A 17 -0.23 11.35 42.83
CA GLY A 17 0.24 11.04 41.47
C GLY A 17 -0.89 10.47 40.62
N ASN A 18 -1.01 10.96 39.39
CA ASN A 18 -2.05 10.53 38.45
C ASN A 18 -1.46 9.51 37.46
N LEU A 19 -2.25 8.54 36.99
CA LEU A 19 -1.86 7.64 35.88
C LEU A 19 -1.45 8.42 34.62
N ARG A 20 -1.93 9.66 34.48
CA ARG A 20 -1.50 10.63 33.45
C ARG A 20 -0.01 10.99 33.49
N ASP A 21 0.66 10.80 34.62
CA ASP A 21 2.09 11.13 34.78
C ASP A 21 3.01 10.06 34.18
N VAL A 22 2.46 8.89 33.82
CA VAL A 22 3.21 7.81 33.16
C VAL A 22 3.36 8.13 31.68
N VAL A 23 4.60 8.11 31.20
CA VAL A 23 4.94 8.31 29.80
C VAL A 23 5.75 7.11 29.33
N PHE A 24 5.22 6.42 28.33
CA PHE A 24 5.94 5.37 27.62
C PHE A 24 6.85 6.04 26.59
N VAL A 25 8.13 5.70 26.64
CA VAL A 25 9.15 6.34 25.80
C VAL A 25 9.87 5.27 25.01
N ALA A 26 9.84 5.39 23.69
CA ALA A 26 10.64 4.56 22.80
C ALA A 26 11.56 5.43 21.95
N GLN A 27 12.83 5.06 21.89
CA GLN A 27 13.83 5.69 21.05
C GLN A 27 14.12 4.79 19.86
N MET A 28 14.06 5.39 18.67
CA MET A 28 14.17 4.72 17.38
C MET A 28 15.36 5.32 16.62
N PRO A 29 16.30 4.53 16.08
CA PRO A 29 16.33 3.07 16.11
C PRO A 29 16.76 2.53 17.49
N HIS A 30 16.29 1.31 17.81
CA HIS A 30 16.67 0.62 19.03
C HIS A 30 18.17 0.34 19.13
N VAL A 31 18.72 0.50 20.34
CA VAL A 31 20.11 0.13 20.67
C VAL A 31 20.26 -1.39 20.61
N ARG A 32 21.23 -1.90 19.84
CA ARG A 32 21.52 -3.34 19.74
C ARG A 32 22.95 -3.61 20.19
N GLY A 33 23.12 -4.49 21.18
CA GLY A 33 24.45 -4.89 21.68
C GLY A 33 25.27 -3.73 22.25
N GLY A 34 24.62 -2.71 22.82
CA GLY A 34 25.29 -1.51 23.35
C GLY A 34 25.72 -0.48 22.29
N ILE A 35 25.39 -0.72 21.02
CA ILE A 35 25.68 0.22 19.92
C ILE A 35 24.39 0.95 19.54
N THR A 36 24.45 2.29 19.55
CA THR A 36 23.38 3.13 19.03
C THR A 36 23.40 3.05 17.51
N LEU A 37 22.34 2.48 16.93
CA LEU A 37 22.15 2.45 15.49
C LEU A 37 21.68 3.82 15.01
N GLU A 38 21.76 4.07 13.70
CA GLU A 38 21.32 5.33 13.10
C GLU A 38 20.48 5.04 11.88
N TYR A 39 19.41 5.82 11.73
CA TYR A 39 18.64 5.85 10.50
C TYR A 39 19.34 6.62 9.40
N SER A 40 18.99 6.28 8.16
CA SER A 40 19.54 6.88 6.96
C SER A 40 18.42 7.11 5.95
N PRO A 41 18.51 8.16 5.10
CA PRO A 41 17.56 8.38 4.00
C PRO A 41 17.37 7.18 3.07
N TRP A 42 18.33 6.25 3.03
CA TRP A 42 18.23 4.98 2.31
C TRP A 42 17.07 4.08 2.77
N PHE A 43 16.54 4.27 3.97
CA PHE A 43 15.44 3.49 4.51
C PHE A 43 14.06 3.95 4.03
N GLN A 44 13.99 5.04 3.25
CA GLN A 44 12.84 5.59 2.49
C GLN A 44 11.57 5.90 3.30
N PHE A 45 11.04 4.97 4.10
CA PHE A 45 9.88 5.15 4.98
C PHE A 45 10.16 4.57 6.37
N LEU A 46 9.32 4.95 7.33
CA LEU A 46 9.33 4.38 8.68
C LEU A 46 7.88 4.16 9.14
N LEU A 47 7.52 2.91 9.37
CA LEU A 47 6.23 2.48 9.89
C LEU A 47 6.42 2.02 11.34
N GLY A 48 5.57 2.49 12.24
CA GLY A 48 5.49 2.01 13.61
C GLY A 48 4.18 1.28 13.84
N LEU A 49 4.25 0.02 14.27
CA LEU A 49 3.11 -0.73 14.77
C LEU A 49 3.16 -0.75 16.29
N LEU A 50 2.01 -0.62 16.94
CA LEU A 50 1.87 -0.73 18.39
C LEU A 50 1.37 -2.13 18.73
N ASP A 51 2.10 -2.79 19.61
CA ASP A 51 1.77 -4.09 20.19
C ASP A 51 1.53 -3.89 21.69
N ILE A 52 0.42 -4.41 22.19
CA ILE A 52 -0.10 -4.09 23.52
C ILE A 52 -0.32 -5.38 24.29
N ASP A 53 0.43 -5.52 25.38
CA ASP A 53 0.30 -6.66 26.28
C ASP A 53 -0.70 -6.32 27.38
N ILE A 54 -1.85 -7.00 27.36
CA ILE A 54 -2.90 -6.88 28.37
C ILE A 54 -3.04 -8.22 29.08
N GLU A 55 -3.06 -8.19 30.41
CA GLU A 55 -3.27 -9.36 31.25
C GLU A 55 -4.72 -9.45 31.72
N TYR A 56 -5.20 -10.69 31.84
CA TYR A 56 -6.50 -10.98 32.41
C TYR A 56 -6.51 -10.76 33.92
N ASP A 57 -7.47 -9.94 34.35
CA ASP A 57 -7.73 -9.62 35.75
C ASP A 57 -9.26 -9.72 35.99
N PRO A 58 -9.72 -10.53 36.95
CA PRO A 58 -11.15 -10.68 37.24
C PRO A 58 -11.81 -9.40 37.75
N ASP A 59 -11.05 -8.46 38.33
CA ASP A 59 -11.58 -7.19 38.82
C ASP A 59 -11.57 -6.08 37.75
N ARG A 60 -10.80 -6.28 36.67
CA ARG A 60 -10.62 -5.31 35.57
C ARG A 60 -10.84 -5.96 34.22
N HIS A 61 -12.10 -6.09 33.84
CA HIS A 61 -12.46 -6.64 32.54
C HIS A 61 -12.16 -5.67 31.38
N LEU A 62 -11.64 -6.23 30.29
CA LEU A 62 -11.50 -5.56 29.00
C LEU A 62 -12.85 -5.58 28.28
N ALA A 63 -13.37 -4.42 27.88
CA ALA A 63 -14.58 -4.34 27.07
C ALA A 63 -14.30 -4.75 25.60
N GLU A 64 -15.29 -5.33 24.94
CA GLU A 64 -15.21 -5.58 23.49
C GLU A 64 -15.07 -4.27 22.73
N ASN A 65 -14.09 -4.20 21.81
CA ASN A 65 -13.77 -2.99 21.03
C ASN A 65 -13.46 -1.75 21.89
N ALA A 66 -12.79 -1.94 23.04
CA ALA A 66 -12.41 -0.85 23.92
C ALA A 66 -11.64 0.26 23.17
N LEU A 67 -11.96 1.52 23.50
CA LEU A 67 -11.34 2.69 22.88
C LEU A 67 -10.05 3.04 23.61
N LEU A 68 -8.94 2.93 22.91
CA LEU A 68 -7.62 3.34 23.37
C LEU A 68 -7.31 4.72 22.83
N GLN A 69 -7.20 5.71 23.70
CA GLN A 69 -6.80 7.07 23.34
C GLN A 69 -5.35 7.30 23.75
N LEU A 70 -4.52 7.66 22.78
CA LEU A 70 -3.09 7.86 22.94
C LEU A 70 -2.76 9.34 22.68
N GLU A 71 -2.15 9.99 23.66
CA GLU A 71 -1.47 11.26 23.44
C GLU A 71 -0.05 10.96 23.00
N VAL A 72 0.26 11.25 21.73
CA VAL A 72 1.53 10.89 21.11
C VAL A 72 2.32 12.15 20.74
N ARG A 73 3.61 12.14 21.09
CA ARG A 73 4.57 13.17 20.68
C ARG A 73 5.75 12.51 20.03
N LEU A 74 5.97 12.83 18.76
CA LEU A 74 7.10 12.36 17.98
C LEU A 74 8.11 13.49 17.86
N GLY A 75 9.33 13.23 18.32
CA GLY A 75 10.47 14.12 18.16
C GLY A 75 11.56 13.48 17.30
N TYR A 76 12.44 14.32 16.78
CA TYR A 76 13.63 13.91 16.04
C TYR A 76 14.87 14.61 16.56
N ARG A 77 16.04 14.05 16.24
CA ARG A 77 17.34 14.64 16.54
C ARG A 77 18.27 14.47 15.34
N THR A 78 19.04 15.51 15.04
CA THR A 78 20.05 15.49 13.97
C THR A 78 21.43 15.13 14.51
N HIS A 79 22.42 14.96 13.63
CA HIS A 79 23.82 14.72 14.04
C HIS A 79 24.45 15.95 14.72
N ASP A 80 24.00 17.16 14.37
CA ASP A 80 24.55 18.41 14.91
C ASP A 80 23.95 18.76 16.29
N ASP A 81 22.83 18.13 16.66
CA ASP A 81 22.16 18.36 17.93
C ASP A 81 22.87 17.64 19.09
N PRO A 82 23.03 18.31 20.25
CA PRO A 82 23.46 17.66 21.48
C PRO A 82 22.55 16.47 21.86
N PRO A 83 23.07 15.43 22.54
CA PRO A 83 22.29 14.24 22.91
C PRO A 83 21.03 14.53 23.75
N THR A 84 20.96 15.69 24.39
CA THR A 84 19.85 16.12 25.25
C THR A 84 18.77 16.89 24.50
N THR A 85 19.05 17.38 23.30
CA THR A 85 18.17 18.28 22.55
C THR A 85 17.37 17.48 21.53
N TRP A 86 16.04 17.58 21.62
CA TRP A 86 15.10 16.94 20.71
C TRP A 86 14.17 18.00 20.14
N HIS A 87 13.92 17.91 18.83
CA HIS A 87 12.99 18.79 18.13
C HIS A 87 11.65 18.07 17.95
N GLU A 88 10.55 18.76 18.22
CA GLU A 88 9.23 18.19 18.02
C GLU A 88 8.91 18.12 16.51
N LEU A 89 8.49 16.94 16.05
CA LEU A 89 7.98 16.73 14.70
C LEU A 89 6.47 16.95 14.66
N ILE A 90 5.75 16.30 15.58
CA ILE A 90 4.30 16.42 15.72
C ILE A 90 3.86 15.99 17.12
N SER A 91 2.82 16.67 17.63
CA SER A 91 2.10 16.32 18.85
C SER A 91 0.62 16.18 18.51
N THR A 92 0.03 15.02 18.75
CA THR A 92 -1.39 14.79 18.45
C THR A 92 -2.01 13.74 19.38
N THR A 93 -3.33 13.67 19.39
CA THR A 93 -4.07 12.65 20.11
C THR A 93 -4.73 11.73 19.11
N VAL A 94 -4.47 10.44 19.24
CA VAL A 94 -5.03 9.42 18.34
C VAL A 94 -5.86 8.42 19.12
N THR A 95 -6.91 7.94 18.48
CA THR A 95 -7.75 6.89 19.03
C THR A 95 -7.59 5.62 18.20
N ARG A 96 -7.50 4.49 18.88
CA ARG A 96 -7.46 3.14 18.31
C ARG A 96 -8.49 2.28 19.00
N ARG A 97 -8.93 1.22 18.32
CA ARG A 97 -9.84 0.22 18.88
C ARG A 97 -9.01 -1.01 19.23
N LEU A 98 -9.17 -1.50 20.45
CA LEU A 98 -8.55 -2.74 20.89
C LEU A 98 -9.38 -3.92 20.39
N ASP A 99 -8.78 -4.74 19.55
CA ASP A 99 -9.32 -6.04 19.16
C ASP A 99 -8.46 -7.13 19.83
N CYS A 100 -8.95 -7.61 20.96
CA CYS A 100 -8.27 -8.56 21.82
C CYS A 100 -9.23 -9.69 22.19
N SER A 101 -8.72 -10.92 22.17
CA SER A 101 -9.50 -12.10 22.52
C SER A 101 -8.73 -12.98 23.50
N ILE A 102 -9.45 -13.62 24.42
CA ILE A 102 -8.91 -14.65 25.30
C ILE A 102 -9.87 -15.83 25.27
N ALA A 103 -9.32 -17.03 25.08
CA ALA A 103 -10.13 -18.24 25.09
C ALA A 103 -10.63 -18.52 26.52
N GLU A 104 -11.89 -18.94 26.68
CA GLU A 104 -12.52 -19.14 27.99
C GLU A 104 -11.76 -20.15 28.87
N ASP A 105 -11.15 -21.16 28.25
CA ASP A 105 -10.30 -22.19 28.89
C ASP A 105 -8.97 -21.64 29.41
N LYS A 106 -8.57 -20.43 28.99
CA LYS A 106 -7.32 -19.77 29.36
C LYS A 106 -7.51 -18.51 30.21
N LYS A 107 -8.72 -18.25 30.71
CA LYS A 107 -9.01 -17.13 31.62
C LYS A 107 -8.49 -17.42 33.03
N GLU A 108 -7.18 -17.50 33.14
CA GLU A 108 -6.46 -17.57 34.42
C GLU A 108 -5.92 -16.19 34.78
N MET A 109 -5.74 -15.92 36.07
CA MET A 109 -5.18 -14.64 36.53
C MET A 109 -3.78 -14.42 35.91
N ASN A 110 -3.55 -13.25 35.34
CA ASN A 110 -2.34 -12.87 34.60
C ASN A 110 -2.15 -13.60 33.24
N ALA A 111 -3.16 -14.30 32.73
CA ALA A 111 -3.11 -14.82 31.36
C ALA A 111 -3.14 -13.67 30.35
N ALA A 112 -2.28 -13.71 29.34
CA ALA A 112 -2.22 -12.67 28.32
C ALA A 112 -3.40 -12.75 27.35
N TYR A 113 -4.01 -11.61 27.06
CA TYR A 113 -4.94 -11.47 25.94
C TYR A 113 -4.17 -11.58 24.62
N ASN A 114 -4.79 -12.20 23.61
CA ASN A 114 -4.29 -12.17 22.25
C ASN A 114 -4.87 -10.94 21.54
N CYS A 115 -4.09 -9.85 21.55
CA CYS A 115 -4.44 -8.59 20.90
C CYS A 115 -3.85 -8.53 19.48
N SER A 116 -4.59 -7.94 18.56
CA SER A 116 -4.06 -7.61 17.23
C SER A 116 -3.13 -6.39 17.29
N VAL A 117 -2.04 -6.44 16.53
CA VAL A 117 -1.15 -5.28 16.34
C VAL A 117 -1.88 -4.17 15.59
N MET A 118 -1.61 -2.92 15.96
CA MET A 118 -2.30 -1.77 15.37
C MET A 118 -1.31 -0.77 14.75
N ASP A 119 -1.71 -0.15 13.64
CA ASP A 119 -0.90 0.87 12.98
C ASP A 119 -0.82 2.14 13.85
N LEU A 120 0.39 2.50 14.29
CA LEU A 120 0.61 3.70 15.09
C LEU A 120 0.89 4.91 14.21
N PHE A 121 1.94 4.84 13.38
CA PHE A 121 2.30 5.91 12.45
C PHE A 121 3.00 5.40 11.19
N GLU A 122 2.87 6.12 10.09
CA GLU A 122 3.63 5.90 8.85
C GLU A 122 4.27 7.22 8.38
N LEU A 123 5.61 7.26 8.35
CA LEU A 123 6.38 8.36 7.78
C LEU A 123 6.79 8.02 6.35
N GLY A 124 6.34 8.82 5.39
CA GLY A 124 6.70 8.66 3.97
C GLY A 124 8.11 9.08 3.59
N SER A 125 8.90 9.59 4.55
CA SER A 125 10.33 9.86 4.40
C SER A 125 11.06 9.64 5.73
N ASN A 126 12.10 8.80 5.75
CA ASN A 126 12.97 8.64 6.91
C ASN A 126 14.18 9.60 6.83
N ALA A 127 13.96 10.84 7.25
CA ALA A 127 14.91 11.94 7.04
C ALA A 127 15.95 12.12 8.15
N TYR A 128 15.65 11.65 9.37
CA TYR A 128 16.48 11.93 10.55
C TYR A 128 17.14 10.65 11.07
N PRO A 129 18.35 10.75 11.65
CA PRO A 129 19.05 9.57 12.18
C PRO A 129 18.42 9.00 13.44
N PHE A 130 17.72 9.83 14.22
CA PHE A 130 17.10 9.44 15.49
C PHE A 130 15.71 10.03 15.63
N TYR A 131 14.81 9.22 16.16
CA TYR A 131 13.46 9.59 16.55
C TYR A 131 13.20 9.17 18.00
N LEU A 132 12.30 9.89 18.63
CA LEU A 132 11.80 9.60 19.95
C LEU A 132 10.29 9.72 19.93
N ILE A 133 9.61 8.69 20.40
CA ILE A 133 8.16 8.74 20.59
C ILE A 133 7.85 8.66 22.07
N ASN A 134 7.03 9.61 22.52
CA ASN A 134 6.43 9.62 23.84
C ASN A 134 4.94 9.32 23.69
N ILE A 135 4.46 8.32 24.41
CA ILE A 135 3.06 7.91 24.41
C ILE A 135 2.52 8.05 25.82
N ARG A 136 1.38 8.72 25.97
CA ARG A 136 0.62 8.78 27.22
C ARG A 136 -0.77 8.22 27.00
N LEU A 137 -1.28 7.56 28.03
CA LEU A 137 -2.63 7.02 28.08
C LEU A 137 -3.42 7.82 29.12
N PRO A 138 -4.01 8.96 28.73
CA PRO A 138 -4.75 9.78 29.68
C PRO A 138 -6.01 9.04 30.13
N VAL A 139 -6.13 8.78 31.43
CA VAL A 139 -7.38 8.30 32.04
C VAL A 139 -8.13 9.51 32.61
N ASN A 140 -9.44 9.56 32.42
CA ASN A 140 -10.32 10.56 33.01
C ASN A 140 -11.35 9.86 33.91
N GLU A 141 -11.04 9.76 35.19
CA GLU A 141 -11.85 9.00 36.16
C GLU A 141 -13.30 9.47 36.21
N GLU A 142 -13.55 10.79 36.19
CA GLU A 142 -14.91 11.34 36.18
C GLU A 142 -15.70 10.94 34.93
N GLN A 143 -15.02 10.86 33.79
CA GLN A 143 -15.65 10.44 32.54
C GLN A 143 -15.89 8.93 32.55
N CYS A 144 -14.96 8.14 33.08
CA CYS A 144 -15.14 6.69 33.22
C CYS A 144 -16.28 6.32 34.18
N MET A 145 -16.53 7.14 35.20
CA MET A 145 -17.70 6.96 36.08
C MET A 145 -19.04 7.26 35.37
N LYS A 146 -19.04 8.18 34.40
CA LYS A 146 -20.25 8.57 33.64
C LYS A 146 -20.49 7.68 32.42
N ASP A 147 -19.42 7.28 31.75
CA ASP A 147 -19.39 6.43 30.57
C ASP A 147 -18.28 5.37 30.73
N PRO A 148 -18.62 4.17 31.25
CA PRO A 148 -17.66 3.08 31.44
C PRO A 148 -17.00 2.60 30.14
N SER A 149 -17.65 2.83 28.99
CA SER A 149 -17.15 2.49 27.66
C SER A 149 -16.33 3.63 27.02
N GLY A 150 -16.06 4.69 27.79
CA GLY A 150 -15.26 5.82 27.36
C GLY A 150 -13.79 5.46 27.07
N PRO A 151 -13.04 6.40 26.48
CA PRO A 151 -11.64 6.17 26.13
C PRO A 151 -10.79 5.86 27.37
N ASN A 152 -9.96 4.83 27.29
CA ASN A 152 -9.05 4.36 28.34
C ASN A 152 -9.74 3.91 29.64
N CYS A 153 -11.07 3.73 29.66
CA CYS A 153 -11.81 3.37 30.87
C CYS A 153 -11.88 1.85 31.11
N ALA A 154 -12.06 1.08 30.03
CA ALA A 154 -12.26 -0.38 30.09
C ALA A 154 -11.22 -1.13 29.24
N ILE A 155 -9.93 -0.75 29.37
CA ILE A 155 -8.81 -1.31 28.60
C ILE A 155 -8.10 -2.48 29.30
N GLY A 156 -8.66 -3.01 30.39
CA GLY A 156 -8.07 -4.10 31.16
C GLY A 156 -6.80 -3.71 31.92
N ARG A 157 -6.02 -4.72 32.34
CA ARG A 157 -4.73 -4.52 33.02
C ARG A 157 -3.60 -4.51 31.99
N LEU A 158 -3.14 -3.30 31.64
CA LEU A 158 -1.97 -3.12 30.78
C LEU A 158 -0.70 -3.63 31.50
N LYS A 159 0.10 -4.43 30.80
CA LYS A 159 1.41 -4.91 31.26
C LYS A 159 2.55 -4.16 30.62
N ASP A 160 2.56 -4.11 29.28
CA ASP A 160 3.61 -3.46 28.51
C ASP A 160 3.09 -2.89 27.19
N LEU A 161 3.85 -1.96 26.62
CA LEU A 161 3.62 -1.37 25.30
C LEU A 161 4.89 -1.49 24.48
N SER A 162 4.81 -2.29 23.42
CA SER A 162 5.90 -2.52 22.48
C SER A 162 5.63 -1.80 21.16
N ILE A 163 6.68 -1.26 20.55
CA ILE A 163 6.60 -0.66 19.22
C ILE A 163 7.45 -1.49 18.26
N ILE A 164 6.83 -1.93 17.16
CA ILE A 164 7.50 -2.65 16.09
C ILE A 164 7.78 -1.66 14.96
N GLU A 165 9.06 -1.38 14.74
CA GLU A 165 9.54 -0.47 13.71
C GLU A 165 9.82 -1.25 12.42
N ILE A 166 9.19 -0.83 11.31
CA ILE A 166 9.38 -1.40 9.99
C ILE A 166 9.86 -0.30 9.05
N HIS A 167 10.97 -0.55 8.37
CA HIS A 167 11.54 0.37 7.40
C HIS A 167 12.12 -0.41 6.20
N GLN A 168 12.26 0.27 5.06
CA GLN A 168 12.90 -0.36 3.90
C GLN A 168 14.36 -0.64 4.22
N ASN A 169 14.91 -1.77 3.75
CA ASN A 169 16.35 -2.02 3.87
C ASN A 169 17.12 -1.14 2.87
N GLY A 170 18.11 -0.39 3.36
CA GLY A 170 18.92 0.51 2.53
C GLY A 170 19.69 -0.22 1.42
N GLY A 171 20.12 -1.46 1.66
CA GLY A 171 20.75 -2.29 0.63
C GLY A 171 19.79 -2.63 -0.51
N PHE A 172 18.54 -2.95 -0.17
CA PHE A 172 17.48 -3.15 -1.15
C PHE A 172 17.18 -1.86 -1.93
N THR A 173 17.05 -0.72 -1.25
CA THR A 173 16.84 0.59 -1.88
C THR A 173 17.94 0.90 -2.90
N LYS A 174 19.21 0.64 -2.56
CA LYS A 174 20.34 0.86 -3.47
C LYS A 174 20.24 0.01 -4.74
N ILE A 175 19.96 -1.28 -4.60
CA ILE A 175 19.81 -2.18 -5.75
C ILE A 175 18.60 -1.76 -6.60
N TRP A 176 17.47 -1.47 -5.96
CA TRP A 176 16.23 -1.07 -6.61
C TRP A 176 16.37 0.24 -7.40
N LEU A 177 16.97 1.27 -6.80
CA LEU A 177 17.27 2.54 -7.47
C LEU A 177 18.24 2.36 -8.64
N THR A 178 19.29 1.56 -8.44
CA THR A 178 20.26 1.26 -9.52
C THR A 178 19.57 0.57 -10.69
N MET A 179 18.72 -0.42 -10.42
CA MET A 179 17.93 -1.12 -11.43
C MET A 179 17.05 -0.14 -12.21
N LYS A 180 16.29 0.72 -11.52
CA LYS A 180 15.46 1.76 -12.13
C LYS A 180 16.27 2.71 -13.01
N THR A 181 17.40 3.22 -12.51
CA THR A 181 18.28 4.13 -13.25
C THR A 181 18.85 3.49 -14.51
N LEU A 182 19.21 2.20 -14.46
CA LEU A 182 19.72 1.48 -15.62
C LEU A 182 18.63 1.18 -16.64
N LEU A 183 17.43 0.78 -16.22
CA LEU A 183 16.34 0.38 -17.12
C LEU A 183 15.64 1.57 -17.79
N THR A 184 15.47 2.69 -17.07
CA THR A 184 14.79 3.90 -17.56
C THR A 184 15.25 4.36 -18.96
N PRO A 185 16.55 4.55 -19.24
CA PRO A 185 16.99 5.01 -20.56
C PRO A 185 16.65 4.01 -21.67
N PHE A 186 16.70 2.70 -21.42
CA PHE A 186 16.33 1.68 -22.41
C PHE A 186 14.82 1.72 -22.71
N VAL A 187 13.98 1.81 -21.68
CA VAL A 187 12.52 1.87 -21.84
C VAL A 187 12.10 3.16 -22.54
N LEU A 188 12.70 4.31 -22.17
CA LEU A 188 12.47 5.59 -22.83
C LEU A 188 12.90 5.55 -24.30
N ALA A 189 14.11 5.07 -24.60
CA ALA A 189 14.60 4.96 -25.97
C ALA A 189 13.70 4.04 -26.82
N ALA A 190 13.27 2.89 -26.29
CA ALA A 190 12.36 1.98 -26.97
C ALA A 190 10.99 2.63 -27.25
N THR A 191 10.45 3.37 -26.27
CA THR A 191 9.14 4.06 -26.41
C THR A 191 9.20 5.20 -27.42
N ILE A 192 10.27 6.02 -27.38
CA ILE A 192 10.52 7.11 -28.33
C ILE A 192 10.72 6.55 -29.75
N TRP A 193 11.54 5.52 -29.88
CA TRP A 193 11.78 4.85 -31.16
C TRP A 193 10.49 4.27 -31.74
N TYR A 194 9.71 3.56 -30.93
CA TYR A 194 8.43 2.98 -31.34
C TYR A 194 7.48 4.03 -31.89
N TRP A 195 7.32 5.16 -31.19
CA TRP A 195 6.45 6.25 -31.66
C TRP A 195 6.98 6.93 -32.92
N SER A 196 8.30 7.16 -32.99
CA SER A 196 8.96 7.69 -34.19
C SER A 196 8.68 6.83 -35.42
N ARG A 197 8.77 5.49 -35.28
CA ARG A 197 8.47 4.55 -36.37
C ARG A 197 7.01 4.56 -36.79
N ILE A 198 6.07 4.70 -35.86
CA ILE A 198 4.64 4.81 -36.19
C ILE A 198 4.35 6.09 -36.98
N ARG A 199 4.92 7.22 -36.57
CA ARG A 199 4.70 8.52 -37.24
C ARG A 199 5.25 8.57 -38.66
N GLN A 200 6.22 7.73 -39.01
CA GLN A 200 6.78 7.63 -40.37
C GLN A 200 5.86 6.86 -41.34
N LEU A 201 4.84 6.16 -40.84
CA LEU A 201 3.88 5.46 -41.70
C LEU A 201 2.88 6.46 -42.29
N THR A 202 2.49 6.26 -43.55
CA THR A 202 1.55 7.12 -44.29
C THR A 202 0.10 7.04 -43.79
N ARG A 203 -0.18 6.17 -42.83
CA ARG A 203 -1.52 5.93 -42.26
C ARG A 203 -1.64 6.48 -40.85
N GLN A 204 -2.88 6.71 -40.41
CA GLN A 204 -3.13 7.04 -39.01
C GLN A 204 -2.79 5.87 -38.07
N PRO A 205 -2.30 6.15 -36.84
CA PRO A 205 -1.99 5.12 -35.86
C PRO A 205 -3.25 4.36 -35.42
N TYR A 206 -3.17 3.03 -35.38
CA TYR A 206 -4.26 2.19 -34.91
C TYR A 206 -4.45 2.31 -33.39
N LEU A 207 -5.63 1.93 -32.91
CA LEU A 207 -5.93 1.97 -31.48
C LEU A 207 -4.96 1.11 -30.66
N LEU A 208 -4.60 -0.07 -31.17
CA LEU A 208 -3.64 -0.94 -30.50
C LEU A 208 -2.25 -0.32 -30.40
N GLU A 209 -1.82 0.42 -31.42
CA GLU A 209 -0.52 1.08 -31.45
C GLU A 209 -0.44 2.20 -30.41
N LYS A 210 -1.53 2.98 -30.29
CA LYS A 210 -1.70 4.01 -29.26
C LYS A 210 -1.73 3.40 -27.86
N ALA A 211 -2.41 2.27 -27.67
CA ALA A 211 -2.47 1.57 -26.39
C ALA A 211 -1.09 1.06 -25.93
N ILE A 212 -0.30 0.48 -26.84
CA ILE A 212 1.08 0.05 -26.57
C ILE A 212 1.96 1.25 -26.23
N PHE A 213 1.83 2.36 -26.97
CA PHE A 213 2.58 3.58 -26.68
C PHE A 213 2.25 4.11 -25.27
N ALA A 214 0.96 4.16 -24.92
CA ALA A 214 0.52 4.63 -23.62
C ALA A 214 0.97 3.71 -22.46
N LEU A 215 1.02 2.39 -22.68
CA LEU A 215 1.62 1.44 -21.75
C LEU A 215 3.14 1.63 -21.60
N GLY A 216 3.85 1.93 -22.70
CA GLY A 216 5.28 2.24 -22.67
C GLY A 216 5.58 3.53 -21.90
N VAL A 217 4.75 4.56 -22.07
CA VAL A 217 4.84 5.81 -21.32
C VAL A 217 4.56 5.61 -19.83
N SER A 218 3.55 4.82 -19.46
CA SER A 218 3.28 4.54 -18.05
C SER A 218 4.38 3.70 -17.40
N LEU A 219 4.98 2.74 -18.13
CA LEU A 219 6.13 1.98 -17.66
C LEU A 219 7.37 2.86 -17.49
N ALA A 220 7.69 3.71 -18.48
CA ALA A 220 8.78 4.68 -18.36
C ALA A 220 8.56 5.65 -17.18
N SER A 221 7.30 6.06 -16.98
CA SER A 221 6.91 6.87 -15.83
C SER A 221 7.12 6.13 -14.53
N LEU A 222 6.93 4.80 -14.43
CA LEU A 222 7.12 3.98 -13.23
C LEU A 222 8.61 3.68 -12.93
N ASP A 223 9.40 3.48 -13.97
CA ASP A 223 10.84 3.20 -13.84
C ASP A 223 11.68 4.45 -13.56
N PHE A 224 11.17 5.64 -13.90
CA PHE A 224 11.89 6.90 -13.66
C PHE A 224 12.35 7.03 -12.19
N PRO A 225 13.64 7.17 -11.90
CA PRO A 225 14.14 6.98 -10.54
C PRO A 225 14.04 8.27 -9.71
N LEU A 226 12.82 8.78 -9.50
CA LEU A 226 12.59 10.02 -8.73
C LEU A 226 12.90 9.86 -7.24
N GLU A 227 12.98 8.62 -6.75
CA GLU A 227 13.33 8.29 -5.37
C GLU A 227 14.79 8.61 -5.05
N TRP A 228 15.64 8.91 -6.04
CA TRP A 228 16.94 9.55 -5.78
C TRP A 228 16.79 10.89 -5.06
N LEU A 229 15.75 11.68 -5.41
CA LEU A 229 15.53 12.99 -4.80
C LEU A 229 15.27 12.90 -3.30
N SER A 230 14.70 11.79 -2.79
CA SER A 230 14.42 11.61 -1.37
C SER A 230 15.68 11.40 -0.52
N LEU A 231 16.84 11.11 -1.14
CA LEU A 231 18.12 11.01 -0.43
C LEU A 231 18.71 12.39 -0.09
N TRP A 232 18.41 13.42 -0.90
CA TRP A 232 18.90 14.78 -0.68
C TRP A 232 17.85 15.70 -0.09
N PHE A 233 16.58 15.47 -0.41
CA PHE A 233 15.46 16.30 0.00
C PHE A 233 14.47 15.51 0.84
N ARG A 234 13.86 16.19 1.82
CA ARG A 234 12.81 15.62 2.66
C ARG A 234 11.50 15.65 1.90
N LEU A 235 11.12 14.52 1.31
CA LEU A 235 9.95 14.39 0.45
C LEU A 235 8.95 13.40 1.07
N PRO A 236 8.08 13.83 2.02
CA PRO A 236 7.14 12.93 2.69
C PRO A 236 6.08 12.33 1.75
N PHE A 237 5.84 12.96 0.60
CA PHE A 237 4.86 12.52 -0.40
C PHE A 237 5.35 11.41 -1.35
N MET A 238 6.58 10.92 -1.16
CA MET A 238 7.20 9.95 -2.08
C MET A 238 6.44 8.63 -2.18
N LEU A 239 5.93 8.12 -1.05
CA LEU A 239 5.10 6.91 -1.02
C LEU A 239 3.84 7.07 -1.88
N LEU A 240 3.11 8.18 -1.71
CA LEU A 240 1.89 8.48 -2.48
C LEU A 240 2.18 8.60 -3.99
N VAL A 241 3.28 9.25 -4.36
CA VAL A 241 3.68 9.37 -5.78
C VAL A 241 4.04 8.01 -6.37
N CYS A 242 4.71 7.15 -5.62
CA CYS A 242 5.05 5.80 -6.07
C CYS A 242 3.79 4.96 -6.30
N ASP A 243 2.83 5.00 -5.38
CA ASP A 243 1.56 4.30 -5.52
C ASP A 243 0.75 4.81 -6.70
N LEU A 244 0.67 6.13 -6.89
CA LEU A 244 -0.03 6.73 -8.02
C LEU A 244 0.55 6.27 -9.36
N ARG A 245 1.88 6.21 -9.48
CA ARG A 245 2.57 5.74 -10.70
C ARG A 245 2.31 4.26 -10.93
N GLN A 246 2.33 3.45 -9.88
CA GLN A 246 2.03 2.02 -9.95
C GLN A 246 0.56 1.76 -10.33
N GLY A 247 -0.38 2.47 -9.71
CA GLY A 247 -1.81 2.42 -10.03
C GLY A 247 -2.08 2.83 -11.48
N LEU A 248 -1.45 3.89 -11.96
CA LEU A 248 -1.53 4.32 -13.36
C LEU A 248 -1.02 3.23 -14.31
N PHE A 249 0.12 2.61 -14.01
CA PHE A 249 0.66 1.51 -14.82
C PHE A 249 -0.33 0.33 -14.90
N TYR A 250 -0.90 -0.10 -13.77
CA TYR A 250 -1.88 -1.19 -13.76
C TYR A 250 -3.17 -0.85 -14.50
N ALA A 251 -3.69 0.37 -14.33
CA ALA A 251 -4.86 0.84 -15.08
C ALA A 251 -4.63 0.78 -16.60
N MET A 252 -3.44 1.21 -17.06
CA MET A 252 -3.05 1.16 -18.47
C MET A 252 -2.83 -0.27 -18.96
N LEU A 253 -2.25 -1.15 -18.14
CA LEU A 253 -2.04 -2.56 -18.46
C LEU A 253 -3.37 -3.30 -18.63
N PHE A 254 -4.32 -3.13 -17.70
CA PHE A 254 -5.64 -3.75 -17.80
C PHE A 254 -6.44 -3.21 -18.99
N SER A 255 -6.33 -1.92 -19.27
CA SER A 255 -6.92 -1.30 -20.45
C SER A 255 -6.32 -1.86 -21.75
N PHE A 256 -5.00 -2.03 -21.78
CA PHE A 256 -4.29 -2.64 -22.90
C PHE A 256 -4.78 -4.06 -23.19
N TRP A 257 -4.91 -4.93 -22.17
CA TRP A 257 -5.38 -6.31 -22.37
C TRP A 257 -6.77 -6.40 -22.96
N LEU A 258 -7.65 -5.50 -22.54
CA LEU A 258 -9.02 -5.42 -23.05
C LEU A 258 -9.04 -4.97 -24.51
N ILE A 259 -8.32 -3.89 -24.83
CA ILE A 259 -8.19 -3.40 -26.22
C ILE A 259 -7.51 -4.46 -27.11
N PHE A 260 -6.45 -5.12 -26.62
CA PHE A 260 -5.72 -6.13 -27.37
C PHE A 260 -6.62 -7.32 -27.72
N THR A 261 -7.34 -7.88 -26.75
CA THR A 261 -8.26 -9.00 -26.99
C THR A 261 -9.45 -8.59 -27.86
N GLY A 262 -9.95 -7.36 -27.69
CA GLY A 262 -11.01 -6.77 -28.49
C GLY A 262 -10.65 -6.62 -29.98
N GLU A 263 -9.51 -5.99 -30.27
CA GLU A 263 -9.08 -5.72 -31.64
C GLU A 263 -8.72 -6.99 -32.44
N HIS A 264 -8.36 -8.08 -31.75
CA HIS A 264 -8.14 -9.40 -32.35
C HIS A 264 -9.42 -10.21 -32.57
N LEU A 265 -10.58 -9.72 -32.12
CA LEU A 265 -11.88 -10.29 -32.47
C LEU A 265 -12.24 -9.88 -33.90
N ILE A 266 -12.05 -10.81 -34.84
CA ILE A 266 -12.07 -10.58 -36.30
C ILE A 266 -13.49 -10.31 -36.85
N GLU A 267 -14.51 -10.10 -36.02
CA GLU A 267 -15.93 -10.08 -36.42
C GLU A 267 -16.69 -8.79 -36.08
N ASP A 268 -16.14 -7.90 -35.24
CA ASP A 268 -16.82 -6.65 -34.92
C ASP A 268 -16.52 -5.60 -36.01
N SER A 269 -17.57 -4.96 -36.54
CA SER A 269 -17.49 -3.89 -37.56
C SER A 269 -17.10 -2.52 -36.98
N SER A 270 -17.01 -2.41 -35.65
CA SER A 270 -16.72 -1.18 -34.88
C SER A 270 -15.25 -1.04 -34.44
N ARG A 271 -14.31 -1.55 -35.25
CA ARG A 271 -12.86 -1.54 -34.93
C ARG A 271 -12.30 -0.11 -34.89
N ASN A 272 -11.24 0.09 -34.13
CA ASN A 272 -10.49 1.35 -34.02
C ASN A 272 -11.22 2.55 -33.37
N SER A 273 -12.34 2.36 -32.68
CA SER A 273 -12.98 3.42 -31.88
C SER A 273 -12.93 3.10 -30.39
N LEU A 274 -12.42 4.03 -29.58
CA LEU A 274 -12.47 3.95 -28.11
C LEU A 274 -13.90 3.86 -27.58
N ILE A 275 -14.86 4.49 -28.28
CA ILE A 275 -16.28 4.51 -27.89
C ILE A 275 -16.86 3.09 -27.89
N ALA A 276 -16.38 2.21 -28.78
CA ALA A 276 -16.81 0.81 -28.83
C ALA A 276 -16.38 0.02 -27.57
N TYR A 277 -15.32 0.46 -26.89
CA TYR A 277 -14.77 -0.18 -25.68
C TYR A 277 -15.15 0.54 -24.38
N TRP A 278 -15.85 1.68 -24.43
CA TRP A 278 -16.12 2.55 -23.29
C TRP A 278 -16.78 1.83 -22.11
N ARG A 279 -17.81 0.99 -22.38
CA ARG A 279 -18.51 0.23 -21.34
C ARG A 279 -17.61 -0.75 -20.60
N HIS A 280 -16.55 -1.22 -21.25
CA HIS A 280 -15.63 -2.21 -20.72
C HIS A 280 -14.44 -1.56 -20.01
N LEU A 281 -13.93 -0.45 -20.57
CA LEU A 281 -12.94 0.40 -19.93
C LEU A 281 -13.50 1.09 -18.69
N ALA A 282 -14.81 1.33 -18.63
CA ALA A 282 -15.48 1.91 -17.46
C ALA A 282 -15.19 1.13 -16.17
N PHE A 283 -15.20 -0.21 -16.19
CA PHE A 283 -14.89 -1.00 -15.00
C PHE A 283 -13.46 -0.76 -14.49
N VAL A 284 -12.48 -0.67 -15.40
CA VAL A 284 -11.08 -0.39 -15.06
C VAL A 284 -10.95 1.03 -14.50
N VAL A 285 -11.59 2.02 -15.15
CA VAL A 285 -11.54 3.42 -14.72
C VAL A 285 -12.21 3.61 -13.37
N VAL A 286 -13.38 3.01 -13.13
CA VAL A 286 -14.09 3.10 -11.85
C VAL A 286 -13.27 2.44 -10.75
N ALA A 287 -12.76 1.22 -10.96
CA ALA A 287 -11.92 0.55 -9.97
C ALA A 287 -10.66 1.37 -9.64
N SER A 288 -9.97 1.90 -10.67
CA SER A 288 -8.76 2.69 -10.47
C SER A 288 -9.05 4.01 -9.76
N LEU A 289 -10.17 4.67 -10.07
CA LEU A 289 -10.58 5.91 -9.41
C LEU A 289 -10.97 5.66 -7.94
N CYS A 290 -11.68 4.56 -7.67
CA CYS A 290 -12.01 4.14 -6.31
C CYS A 290 -10.74 3.94 -5.47
N LEU A 291 -9.76 3.17 -5.98
CA LEU A 291 -8.48 2.96 -5.30
C LEU A 291 -7.67 4.25 -5.16
N LEU A 292 -7.69 5.13 -6.16
CA LEU A 292 -7.05 6.44 -6.07
C LEU A 292 -7.67 7.29 -4.95
N VAL A 293 -9.00 7.29 -4.80
CA VAL A 293 -9.68 8.00 -3.70
C VAL A 293 -9.27 7.40 -2.36
N TYR A 294 -9.17 6.07 -2.26
CA TYR A 294 -8.67 5.41 -1.06
C TYR A 294 -7.24 5.86 -0.70
N ASP A 295 -6.31 5.83 -1.65
CA ASP A 295 -4.91 6.25 -1.43
C ASP A 295 -4.81 7.72 -1.03
N MET A 296 -5.63 8.59 -1.63
CA MET A 296 -5.67 10.01 -1.28
C MET A 296 -6.25 10.25 0.12
N CYS A 297 -7.23 9.44 0.54
CA CYS A 297 -7.78 9.52 1.89
C CYS A 297 -6.80 8.97 2.94
N GLU A 298 -6.11 7.86 2.68
CA GLU A 298 -5.17 7.27 3.63
C GLU A 298 -3.83 8.01 3.60
N ARG A 299 -3.05 7.80 2.53
CA ARG A 299 -1.69 8.32 2.38
C ARG A 299 -1.66 9.84 2.18
N GLY A 300 -2.68 10.41 1.55
CA GLY A 300 -2.76 11.87 1.38
C GLY A 300 -2.96 12.62 2.70
N ILE A 301 -3.77 12.10 3.62
CA ILE A 301 -3.96 12.70 4.95
C ILE A 301 -2.74 12.45 5.85
N GLN A 302 -2.10 11.28 5.73
CA GLN A 302 -0.87 10.95 6.45
C GLN A 302 0.28 11.95 6.23
N LEU A 303 0.30 12.67 5.10
CA LEU A 303 1.29 13.74 4.85
C LEU A 303 1.22 14.88 5.88
N SER A 304 0.01 15.18 6.37
CA SER A 304 -0.20 16.20 7.40
C SER A 304 -0.18 15.62 8.80
N ASN A 305 -0.68 14.39 8.97
CA ASN A 305 -0.69 13.70 10.25
C ASN A 305 -0.27 12.22 10.08
N PRO A 306 0.99 11.86 10.36
CA PRO A 306 1.48 10.49 10.15
C PRO A 306 0.82 9.44 11.04
N PHE A 307 0.10 9.86 12.10
CA PHE A 307 -0.67 8.96 12.96
C PHE A 307 -2.12 8.75 12.49
N TYR A 308 -2.52 9.37 11.37
CA TYR A 308 -3.83 9.14 10.79
C TYR A 308 -3.94 7.73 10.20
N SER A 309 -5.10 7.11 10.41
CA SER A 309 -5.51 5.91 9.70
C SER A 309 -7.02 5.91 9.49
N ILE A 310 -7.48 5.60 8.29
CA ILE A 310 -8.90 5.50 7.93
C ILE A 310 -9.61 4.42 8.75
N TRP A 311 -8.87 3.39 9.17
CA TRP A 311 -9.35 2.25 9.94
C TRP A 311 -9.64 2.58 11.41
N SER A 312 -9.23 3.76 11.89
CA SER A 312 -9.41 4.12 13.30
C SER A 312 -10.84 4.56 13.65
N THR A 313 -11.60 5.06 12.66
CA THR A 313 -12.97 5.53 12.84
C THR A 313 -13.97 4.58 12.18
N SER A 314 -15.17 4.45 12.74
CA SER A 314 -16.23 3.60 12.14
C SER A 314 -16.67 4.11 10.77
N VAL A 315 -16.79 5.43 10.62
CA VAL A 315 -17.16 6.07 9.35
C VAL A 315 -16.08 5.86 8.30
N GLY A 316 -14.81 6.08 8.67
CA GLY A 316 -13.66 5.84 7.78
C GLY A 316 -13.56 4.38 7.37
N THR A 317 -13.64 3.46 8.32
CA THR A 317 -13.61 2.00 8.07
C THR A 317 -14.73 1.56 7.12
N ASN A 318 -15.96 2.02 7.34
CA ASN A 318 -17.09 1.70 6.46
C ASN A 318 -16.89 2.28 5.04
N LEU A 319 -16.34 3.49 4.94
CA LEU A 319 -15.99 4.09 3.65
C LEU A 319 -14.88 3.31 2.94
N ALA A 320 -13.81 2.93 3.65
CA ALA A 320 -12.72 2.12 3.14
C ALA A 320 -13.23 0.77 2.61
N TYR A 321 -14.03 0.06 3.40
CA TYR A 321 -14.66 -1.19 2.97
C TYR A 321 -15.55 -1.00 1.73
N ALA A 322 -16.38 0.04 1.69
CA ALA A 322 -17.22 0.32 0.52
C ALA A 322 -16.39 0.55 -0.75
N ILE A 323 -15.30 1.32 -0.65
CA ILE A 323 -14.39 1.59 -1.77
C ILE A 323 -13.72 0.29 -2.24
N ILE A 324 -13.17 -0.51 -1.31
CA ILE A 324 -12.51 -1.78 -1.62
C ILE A 324 -13.48 -2.77 -2.24
N TYR A 325 -14.71 -2.90 -1.72
CA TYR A 325 -15.72 -3.80 -2.28
C TYR A 325 -16.14 -3.39 -3.69
N VAL A 326 -16.35 -2.09 -3.95
CA VAL A 326 -16.69 -1.60 -5.30
C VAL A 326 -15.55 -1.85 -6.28
N ALA A 327 -14.31 -1.55 -5.90
CA ALA A 327 -13.13 -1.81 -6.73
C ALA A 327 -12.96 -3.30 -7.01
N SER A 328 -13.13 -4.15 -6.00
CA SER A 328 -13.05 -5.61 -6.10
C SER A 328 -14.12 -6.19 -7.02
N LEU A 329 -15.37 -5.72 -6.90
CA LEU A 329 -16.46 -6.14 -7.79
C LEU A 329 -16.18 -5.74 -9.24
N CYS A 330 -15.70 -4.51 -9.47
CA CYS A 330 -15.32 -4.04 -10.80
C CYS A 330 -14.16 -4.86 -11.40
N ALA A 331 -13.15 -5.22 -10.58
CA ALA A 331 -12.06 -6.09 -10.99
C ALA A 331 -12.55 -7.51 -11.35
N LEU A 332 -13.46 -8.09 -10.55
CA LEU A 332 -14.04 -9.40 -10.83
C LEU A 332 -14.82 -9.41 -12.15
N LEU A 333 -15.70 -8.41 -12.36
CA LEU A 333 -16.44 -8.26 -13.60
C LEU A 333 -15.50 -8.07 -14.81
N TYR A 334 -14.42 -7.31 -14.64
CA TYR A 334 -13.37 -7.17 -15.64
C TYR A 334 -12.73 -8.52 -15.99
N PHE A 335 -12.35 -9.34 -15.01
CA PHE A 335 -11.73 -10.64 -15.26
C PHE A 335 -12.68 -11.62 -15.97
N VAL A 336 -13.94 -11.71 -15.50
CA VAL A 336 -14.97 -12.53 -16.16
C VAL A 336 -15.12 -12.12 -17.62
N PHE A 337 -15.17 -10.81 -17.89
CA PHE A 337 -15.29 -10.28 -19.23
C PHE A 337 -14.05 -10.58 -20.10
N LEU A 338 -12.84 -10.42 -19.55
CA LEU A 338 -11.60 -10.73 -20.25
C LEU A 338 -11.53 -12.20 -20.64
N VAL A 339 -11.86 -13.12 -19.72
CA VAL A 339 -11.92 -14.56 -19.99
C VAL A 339 -12.95 -14.87 -21.08
N TYR A 340 -14.13 -14.27 -21.02
CA TYR A 340 -15.15 -14.40 -22.06
C TYR A 340 -14.64 -13.94 -23.43
N LYS A 341 -13.99 -12.77 -23.51
CA LYS A 341 -13.42 -12.25 -24.76
C LYS A 341 -12.31 -13.15 -25.29
N VAL A 342 -11.41 -13.64 -24.45
CA VAL A 342 -10.37 -14.60 -24.84
C VAL A 342 -10.98 -15.89 -25.38
N GLY A 343 -12.00 -16.45 -24.70
CA GLY A 343 -12.73 -17.63 -25.15
C GLY A 343 -13.43 -17.42 -26.49
N ARG A 344 -14.00 -16.24 -26.73
CA ARG A 344 -14.56 -15.87 -28.03
C ARG A 344 -13.50 -15.74 -29.11
N VAL A 345 -12.36 -15.10 -28.84
CA VAL A 345 -11.26 -15.00 -29.81
C VAL A 345 -10.77 -16.40 -30.18
N TRP A 346 -10.58 -17.29 -29.21
CA TRP A 346 -10.18 -18.67 -29.47
C TRP A 346 -11.19 -19.43 -30.34
N SER A 347 -12.49 -19.29 -30.04
CA SER A 347 -13.57 -19.90 -30.82
C SER A 347 -13.63 -19.36 -32.25
N THR A 348 -13.49 -18.04 -32.43
CA THR A 348 -13.43 -17.39 -33.75
C THR A 348 -12.21 -17.82 -34.54
N ILE A 349 -11.05 -17.95 -33.91
CA ILE A 349 -9.83 -18.47 -34.54
C ILE A 349 -10.06 -19.90 -35.02
N LYS A 350 -10.68 -20.77 -34.19
CA LYS A 350 -10.99 -22.16 -34.57
C LYS A 350 -11.91 -22.21 -35.80
N ARG A 351 -12.99 -21.42 -35.81
CA ARG A 351 -13.93 -21.33 -36.94
C ARG A 351 -13.27 -20.78 -38.21
N LYS A 352 -12.56 -19.65 -38.11
CA LYS A 352 -11.95 -19.00 -39.27
C LYS A 352 -10.74 -19.76 -39.83
N ARG A 353 -10.09 -20.63 -39.04
CA ARG A 353 -9.03 -21.53 -39.54
C ARG A 353 -9.57 -22.54 -40.55
N ALA A 354 -10.79 -23.06 -40.35
CA ALA A 354 -11.44 -23.94 -41.31
C ALA A 354 -11.74 -23.21 -42.63
N ALA A 355 -12.23 -21.97 -42.56
CA ALA A 355 -12.49 -21.13 -43.73
C ALA A 355 -11.20 -20.63 -44.43
N ALA A 356 -10.10 -20.45 -43.69
CA ALA A 356 -8.84 -19.95 -44.22
C ALA A 356 -8.16 -20.92 -45.20
N LEU A 357 -8.51 -22.21 -45.19
CA LEU A 357 -8.04 -23.20 -46.16
C LEU A 357 -8.52 -22.88 -47.59
N GLN A 358 -9.64 -22.18 -47.73
CA GLN A 358 -10.21 -21.77 -49.02
C GLN A 358 -9.81 -20.33 -49.43
N MET A 359 -8.99 -19.63 -48.65
CA MET A 359 -8.59 -18.24 -48.95
C MET A 359 -7.35 -18.18 -49.85
N ASN A 360 -7.28 -17.14 -50.68
CA ASN A 360 -6.07 -16.80 -51.45
C ASN A 360 -4.83 -16.73 -50.54
N ARG A 361 -3.68 -17.23 -51.04
CA ARG A 361 -2.41 -17.35 -50.30
C ARG A 361 -2.03 -16.08 -49.52
N ASN A 362 -2.12 -14.90 -50.13
CA ASN A 362 -1.76 -13.63 -49.48
C ASN A 362 -2.70 -13.28 -48.31
N ARG A 363 -4.01 -13.58 -48.43
CA ARG A 363 -5.00 -13.33 -47.38
C ARG A 363 -4.84 -14.33 -46.23
N ARG A 364 -4.54 -15.58 -46.57
CA ARG A 364 -4.22 -16.64 -45.62
C ARG A 364 -2.98 -16.31 -44.78
N LEU A 365 -1.88 -15.87 -45.41
CA LEU A 365 -0.66 -15.47 -44.69
C LEU A 365 -0.91 -14.31 -43.72
N LYS A 366 -1.67 -13.28 -44.14
CA LYS A 366 -2.05 -12.17 -43.25
C LYS A 366 -2.87 -12.65 -42.05
N PHE A 367 -3.81 -13.57 -42.28
CA PHE A 367 -4.64 -14.15 -41.22
C PHE A 367 -3.82 -15.02 -40.25
N GLU A 368 -2.93 -15.86 -40.77
CA GLU A 368 -2.03 -16.69 -39.95
C GLU A 368 -1.09 -15.84 -39.08
N MET A 369 -0.55 -14.74 -39.62
CA MET A 369 0.29 -13.80 -38.85
C MET A 369 -0.48 -13.14 -37.69
N ILE A 370 -1.75 -12.76 -37.90
CA ILE A 370 -2.58 -12.17 -36.83
C ILE A 370 -2.81 -13.19 -35.72
N ILE A 371 -3.11 -14.44 -36.07
CA ILE A 371 -3.29 -15.52 -35.08
C ILE A 371 -2.00 -15.78 -34.32
N TYR A 372 -0.86 -15.84 -35.01
CA TYR A 372 0.43 -16.09 -34.39
C TYR A 372 0.75 -15.01 -33.35
N ARG A 373 0.60 -13.73 -33.71
CA ARG A 373 0.83 -12.59 -32.79
C ARG A 373 -0.06 -12.67 -31.55
N PHE A 374 -1.34 -12.97 -31.73
CA PHE A 374 -2.28 -13.14 -30.62
C PHE A 374 -1.84 -14.27 -29.69
N LYS A 375 -1.58 -15.47 -30.24
CA LYS A 375 -1.18 -16.64 -29.46
C LYS A 375 0.14 -16.44 -28.73
N PHE A 376 1.14 -15.89 -29.41
CA PHE A 376 2.45 -15.61 -28.83
C PHE A 376 2.33 -14.67 -27.64
N LEU A 377 1.65 -13.53 -27.82
CA LEU A 377 1.54 -12.54 -26.75
C LEU A 377 0.69 -13.06 -25.58
N MET A 378 -0.42 -13.76 -25.86
CA MET A 378 -1.24 -14.37 -24.81
C MET A 378 -0.46 -15.43 -24.02
N ALA A 379 0.30 -16.30 -24.69
CA ALA A 379 1.12 -17.31 -24.03
C ALA A 379 2.18 -16.66 -23.13
N LEU A 380 2.93 -15.68 -23.65
CA LEU A 380 3.91 -14.92 -22.88
C LEU A 380 3.29 -14.28 -21.64
N THR A 381 2.08 -13.75 -21.76
CA THR A 381 1.37 -13.08 -20.67
C THR A 381 0.94 -14.04 -19.59
N VAL A 382 0.40 -15.20 -19.95
CA VAL A 382 0.03 -16.24 -18.99
C VAL A 382 1.27 -16.76 -18.27
N VAL A 383 2.40 -16.92 -18.98
CA VAL A 383 3.68 -17.31 -18.37
C VAL A 383 4.16 -16.23 -17.39
N CYS A 384 4.16 -14.95 -17.78
CA CYS A 384 4.55 -13.86 -16.89
C CYS A 384 3.64 -13.77 -15.65
N ALA A 385 2.32 -13.82 -15.83
CA ALA A 385 1.36 -13.79 -14.73
C ALA A 385 1.52 -15.00 -13.80
N GLY A 386 1.76 -16.19 -14.36
CA GLY A 386 2.04 -17.40 -13.60
C GLY A 386 3.31 -17.27 -12.73
N PHE A 387 4.40 -16.73 -13.30
CA PHE A 387 5.61 -16.45 -12.53
C PHE A 387 5.40 -15.40 -11.45
N THR A 388 4.64 -14.35 -11.71
CA THR A 388 4.30 -13.32 -10.71
C THR A 388 3.56 -13.92 -9.53
N ILE A 389 2.51 -14.72 -9.79
CA ILE A 389 1.71 -15.36 -8.74
C ILE A 389 2.55 -16.40 -7.98
N ALA A 390 3.31 -17.24 -8.67
CA ALA A 390 4.18 -18.23 -8.03
C ALA A 390 5.22 -17.57 -7.12
N SER A 391 5.87 -16.50 -7.59
CA SER A 391 6.86 -15.76 -6.79
C SER A 391 6.23 -15.07 -5.59
N TYR A 392 5.00 -14.58 -5.72
CA TYR A 392 4.25 -14.00 -4.62
C TYR A 392 3.92 -15.05 -3.56
N ILE A 393 3.39 -16.21 -3.96
CA ILE A 393 3.06 -17.32 -3.04
C ILE A 393 4.33 -17.86 -2.35
N MET A 394 5.46 -17.93 -3.04
CA MET A 394 6.72 -18.38 -2.42
C MET A 394 7.29 -17.38 -1.39
N LYS A 395 6.90 -16.11 -1.47
CA LYS A 395 7.36 -15.06 -0.57
C LYS A 395 6.50 -14.98 0.70
N GLN A 396 5.20 -15.24 0.57
CA GLN A 396 4.22 -15.26 1.66
C GLN A 396 4.38 -16.53 2.49
#